data_AF-A0A965KGB5-F1
#
_entry.id   AF-A0A965KGB5-F1
#
_cell.length_a   1.000
_cell.length_b   1.000
_cell.length_c   1.000
_cell.angle_alpha   90.00
_cell.angle_beta   90.00
_cell.angle_gamma   90.00
#
_symmetry.space_group_name_H-M   'P 1'
#
loop_
_entity.id
_entity.type
_entity.pdbx_description
1 polymer ?
#
loop_
_entity_poly.entity_id
_entity_poly.type
_entity_poly.pdbx_seq_one_letter_code
_entity_poly.pdbx_strand_id
1 'polypeptide(L)'
;MRKLLLLVLLFLNLSVLPSWSADNVIIDRITAAEAEELDLQIPDDVPPGFHSVEIEVYDEGGTLSKQDIVFCKNLSGEIRWDNKCPDVTELWAYEDLMKIKEREKLPAYSPAQEPEKTQDLQVAAFAALAALSAAGAAKEKESKESEEEQSGDEKEQEDLASVDSGKLALIKRDPGRGDLSKTWQNPYTDESDYLFVAAAYKASGRSPLLARTLADGSYLRAILGSFANFLYPIAALLGLTALIDVGAQAMAPALGIILAIVVVGILDAFAGFTAAAIFFLGVFITGHMGTRHELLTVAGLMVIFFAPALLASAVRPLRRLVSNSEEGWERITDYALAILLTGWAVEKMVNALNGLASVQLAITFQATTIAIWSAVLVGIRIALEDIATYHYPVRLQAVTAQLQDPDQSQKIISLMIKTFIFVMLATPFVGFNIQLLLGTALFVFPSIANMTFAKKLPKFPNIHWLIPTGAFKIVAMVFVGFVFSNWVQGQFSNPQTFLKWSFVILTFPGIFFAILGWIAKAPEKSWRADKNGQIAYRILGVVIFLLVVQIVRGVDLTSWL
;
A
#
# COMPACT_ATOMS: atom_id res chain seq x y z
N MET A 1 30.25 0.30 -39.08
CA MET A 1 29.00 -0.35 -38.62
C MET A 1 28.79 -0.19 -37.11
N ARG A 2 28.79 1.04 -36.57
CA ARG A 2 28.35 1.36 -35.19
C ARG A 2 27.54 2.66 -35.09
N LYS A 3 27.40 3.39 -36.20
CA LYS A 3 26.56 4.60 -36.31
C LYS A 3 25.21 4.37 -37.00
N LEU A 4 24.99 3.18 -37.59
CA LEU A 4 23.71 2.80 -38.19
C LEU A 4 22.74 2.15 -37.17
N LEU A 5 23.27 1.57 -36.08
CA LEU A 5 22.46 0.90 -35.05
C LEU A 5 21.80 1.89 -34.06
N LEU A 6 22.38 3.09 -33.92
CA LEU A 6 21.86 4.18 -33.08
C LEU A 6 20.73 4.99 -33.75
N LEU A 7 20.64 4.93 -35.08
CA LEU A 7 19.58 5.59 -35.85
C LEU A 7 18.29 4.74 -35.91
N VAL A 8 18.42 3.42 -35.77
CA VAL A 8 17.28 2.49 -35.67
C VAL A 8 16.68 2.44 -34.25
N LEU A 9 17.46 2.73 -33.21
CA LEU A 9 16.98 2.85 -31.82
C LEU A 9 16.36 4.21 -31.47
N LEU A 10 16.60 5.24 -32.29
CA LEU A 10 15.97 6.57 -32.13
C LEU A 10 14.64 6.69 -32.90
N PHE A 11 14.40 5.85 -33.92
CA PHE A 11 13.15 5.82 -34.71
C PHE A 11 12.04 4.96 -34.08
N LEU A 12 12.39 4.11 -33.10
CA LEU A 12 11.45 3.23 -32.38
C LEU A 12 10.81 3.89 -31.14
N ASN A 13 11.12 5.16 -30.85
CA ASN A 13 10.54 5.94 -29.74
C ASN A 13 9.66 7.12 -30.23
N LEU A 14 9.27 7.16 -31.51
CA LEU A 14 8.48 8.27 -32.08
C LEU A 14 7.19 7.84 -32.79
N SER A 15 6.72 6.61 -32.55
CA SER A 15 5.50 6.07 -33.15
C SER A 15 4.45 5.64 -32.12
N VAL A 16 4.21 6.46 -31.09
CA VAL A 16 2.94 6.42 -30.34
C VAL A 16 2.55 7.85 -29.95
N LEU A 17 1.43 8.29 -30.53
CA LEU A 17 0.60 9.49 -30.31
C LEU A 17 0.85 10.74 -31.21
N PRO A 18 -0.19 11.51 -31.59
CA PRO A 18 -1.65 11.29 -31.45
C PRO A 18 -2.37 11.28 -32.82
N SER A 19 -3.40 10.43 -32.99
CA SER A 19 -4.38 10.66 -34.06
C SER A 19 -5.58 11.42 -33.49
N TRP A 20 -5.76 12.64 -33.95
CA TRP A 20 -6.95 13.45 -33.73
C TRP A 20 -8.19 12.84 -34.38
N SER A 21 -9.29 12.96 -33.63
CA SER A 21 -10.68 13.15 -34.04
C SER A 21 -11.10 12.56 -35.40
N ALA A 22 -11.86 11.47 -35.33
CA ALA A 22 -12.82 11.15 -36.37
C ALA A 22 -14.21 11.33 -35.76
N ASP A 23 -14.96 12.28 -36.31
CA ASP A 23 -16.39 12.43 -36.09
C ASP A 23 -17.07 11.08 -36.31
N ASN A 24 -17.87 10.63 -35.34
CA ASN A 24 -18.65 9.41 -35.45
C ASN A 24 -19.66 9.56 -36.58
N VAL A 25 -19.36 8.89 -37.69
CA VAL A 25 -20.26 8.67 -38.83
C VAL A 25 -21.41 7.80 -38.35
N ILE A 26 -22.61 8.15 -38.80
CA ILE A 26 -23.87 7.48 -38.49
C ILE A 26 -23.79 6.03 -39.01
N ILE A 27 -23.82 5.06 -38.10
CA ILE A 27 -23.91 3.62 -38.40
C ILE A 27 -25.33 3.16 -38.03
N ASP A 28 -25.96 2.41 -38.93
CA ASP A 28 -27.30 1.86 -38.71
C ASP A 28 -27.30 0.92 -37.50
N ARG A 29 -28.16 1.22 -36.53
CA ARG A 29 -28.23 0.55 -35.24
C ARG A 29 -29.20 -0.63 -35.33
N ILE A 30 -28.70 -1.83 -35.06
CA ILE A 30 -29.52 -3.04 -34.92
C ILE A 30 -30.37 -2.92 -33.64
N THR A 31 -31.59 -3.47 -33.66
CA THR A 31 -32.52 -3.42 -32.52
C THR A 31 -32.25 -4.55 -31.51
N ALA A 32 -32.68 -4.38 -30.26
CA ALA A 32 -32.54 -5.41 -29.21
C ALA A 32 -33.17 -6.76 -29.60
N ALA A 33 -34.18 -6.75 -30.47
CA ALA A 33 -34.84 -7.97 -30.96
C ALA A 33 -33.92 -8.81 -31.87
N GLU A 34 -33.10 -8.17 -32.70
CA GLU A 34 -32.16 -8.86 -33.60
C GLU A 34 -30.94 -9.41 -32.85
N ALA A 35 -30.52 -8.79 -31.74
CA ALA A 35 -29.45 -9.32 -30.88
C ALA A 35 -29.89 -10.60 -30.13
N GLU A 36 -31.15 -10.68 -29.69
CA GLU A 36 -31.72 -11.91 -29.12
C GLU A 36 -31.89 -13.02 -30.18
N GLU A 37 -32.14 -12.65 -31.44
CA GLU A 37 -32.29 -13.59 -32.56
C GLU A 37 -30.94 -14.20 -33.02
N LEU A 38 -29.83 -13.50 -32.80
CA LEU A 38 -28.47 -13.93 -33.15
C LEU A 38 -27.79 -14.85 -32.11
N ASP A 39 -28.45 -15.18 -30.98
CA ASP A 39 -27.93 -16.00 -29.86
C ASP A 39 -26.48 -15.64 -29.46
N LEU A 40 -26.21 -14.34 -29.36
CA LEU A 40 -24.88 -13.84 -29.04
C LEU A 40 -24.53 -14.14 -27.58
N GLN A 41 -23.66 -15.14 -27.37
CA GLN A 41 -23.12 -15.46 -26.05
C GLN A 41 -21.94 -14.56 -25.73
N ILE A 42 -22.14 -13.62 -24.81
CA ILE A 42 -21.08 -12.76 -24.31
C ILE A 42 -20.29 -13.54 -23.26
N PRO A 43 -18.96 -13.61 -23.37
CA PRO A 43 -18.11 -14.23 -22.38
C PRO A 43 -18.34 -13.72 -20.95
N ASP A 44 -18.28 -14.62 -19.97
CA ASP A 44 -18.52 -14.29 -18.55
C ASP A 44 -17.45 -13.34 -17.97
N ASP A 45 -16.25 -13.33 -18.54
CA ASP A 45 -15.10 -12.51 -18.15
C ASP A 45 -15.27 -11.02 -18.52
N VAL A 46 -16.23 -10.66 -19.37
CA VAL A 46 -16.52 -9.26 -19.69
C VAL A 46 -16.91 -8.51 -18.40
N PRO A 47 -16.25 -7.41 -18.02
CA PRO A 47 -16.53 -6.70 -16.79
C PRO A 47 -17.89 -5.96 -16.85
N PRO A 48 -18.53 -5.63 -15.71
CA PRO A 48 -19.72 -4.78 -15.72
C PRO A 48 -19.43 -3.41 -16.31
N GLY A 49 -20.31 -2.91 -17.17
CA GLY A 49 -20.05 -1.70 -17.95
C GLY A 49 -20.90 -1.59 -19.20
N PHE A 50 -20.64 -0.53 -19.96
CA PHE A 50 -21.18 -0.31 -21.29
C PHE A 50 -20.18 -0.85 -22.32
N HIS A 51 -20.67 -1.65 -23.25
CA HIS A 51 -19.86 -2.38 -24.21
C HIS A 51 -20.49 -2.31 -25.60
N SER A 52 -19.68 -2.61 -26.61
CA SER A 52 -20.08 -2.70 -28.01
C SER A 52 -19.47 -3.92 -28.66
N VAL A 53 -20.26 -4.68 -29.39
CA VAL A 53 -19.81 -5.77 -30.26
C VAL A 53 -19.84 -5.27 -31.69
N GLU A 54 -18.69 -5.27 -32.35
CA GLU A 54 -18.59 -5.02 -33.78
C GLU A 54 -18.80 -6.35 -34.52
N ILE A 55 -19.83 -6.41 -35.36
CA ILE A 55 -20.16 -7.56 -36.20
C ILE A 55 -19.78 -7.23 -37.65
N GLU A 56 -18.90 -8.04 -38.21
CA GLU A 56 -18.53 -7.98 -39.63
C GLU A 56 -19.39 -8.97 -40.43
N VAL A 57 -20.35 -8.44 -41.18
CA VAL A 57 -21.23 -9.23 -42.07
C VAL A 57 -20.68 -9.19 -43.49
N TYR A 58 -20.50 -10.36 -44.11
CA TYR A 58 -20.07 -10.49 -45.50
C TYR A 58 -21.29 -10.81 -46.38
N ASP A 59 -21.51 -10.01 -47.42
CA ASP A 59 -22.53 -10.29 -48.44
C ASP A 59 -22.03 -11.34 -49.45
N GLU A 60 -22.92 -11.96 -50.24
CA GLU A 60 -22.59 -13.00 -51.24
C GLU A 60 -21.58 -12.51 -52.32
N GLY A 61 -21.42 -11.19 -52.46
CA GLY A 61 -20.42 -10.54 -53.32
C GLY A 61 -19.06 -10.23 -52.67
N GLY A 62 -18.87 -10.53 -51.38
CA GLY A 62 -17.62 -10.28 -50.64
C GLY A 62 -17.48 -8.86 -50.06
N THR A 63 -18.55 -8.07 -50.02
CA THR A 63 -18.57 -6.74 -49.40
C THR A 63 -18.74 -6.83 -47.88
N LEU A 64 -17.85 -6.17 -47.13
CA LEU A 64 -17.86 -6.10 -45.66
C LEU A 64 -18.82 -5.01 -45.17
N SER A 65 -19.82 -5.37 -44.37
CA SER A 65 -20.67 -4.45 -43.63
C SER A 65 -20.36 -4.57 -42.13
N LYS A 66 -20.01 -3.46 -41.49
CA LYS A 66 -19.75 -3.39 -40.04
C LYS A 66 -21.00 -2.87 -39.33
N GLN A 67 -21.47 -3.61 -38.33
CA GLN A 67 -22.60 -3.20 -37.49
C GLN A 67 -22.23 -3.30 -36.02
N ASP A 68 -22.54 -2.27 -35.24
CA ASP A 68 -22.23 -2.22 -33.82
C ASP A 68 -23.48 -2.51 -32.98
N ILE A 69 -23.41 -3.54 -32.14
CA ILE A 69 -24.41 -3.84 -31.12
C ILE A 69 -23.91 -3.35 -29.78
N VAL A 70 -24.59 -2.36 -29.20
CA VAL A 70 -24.30 -1.87 -27.85
C VAL A 70 -25.09 -2.67 -26.82
N PHE A 71 -24.43 -3.03 -25.73
CA PHE A 71 -25.08 -3.68 -24.59
C PHE A 71 -24.45 -3.17 -23.29
N CYS A 72 -25.18 -3.28 -22.19
CA CYS A 72 -24.61 -3.02 -20.87
C CYS A 72 -24.70 -4.26 -19.99
N LYS A 73 -23.63 -4.55 -19.24
CA LYS A 73 -23.60 -5.60 -18.22
C LYS A 73 -23.75 -4.93 -16.85
N ASN A 74 -24.80 -5.29 -16.13
CA ASN A 74 -25.08 -4.71 -14.82
C ASN A 74 -24.12 -5.27 -13.75
N LEU A 75 -24.15 -4.70 -12.53
CA LEU A 75 -23.25 -5.14 -11.44
C LEU A 75 -23.54 -6.57 -10.96
N SER A 76 -24.72 -7.12 -11.28
CA SER A 76 -25.09 -8.50 -10.98
C SER A 76 -24.59 -9.51 -12.02
N GLY A 77 -24.05 -9.03 -13.15
CA GLY A 77 -23.58 -9.86 -14.26
C GLY A 77 -24.62 -10.11 -15.35
N GLU A 78 -25.81 -9.52 -15.28
CA GLU A 78 -26.86 -9.66 -16.30
C GLU A 78 -26.58 -8.74 -17.48
N ILE A 79 -26.73 -9.26 -18.70
CA ILE A 79 -26.57 -8.53 -19.95
C ILE A 79 -27.90 -7.87 -20.32
N ARG A 80 -27.84 -6.58 -20.66
CA ARG A 80 -28.97 -5.78 -21.12
C ARG A 80 -28.68 -5.17 -22.49
N TRP A 81 -29.34 -5.72 -23.50
CA TRP A 81 -29.23 -5.29 -24.90
C TRP A 81 -29.91 -3.95 -25.20
N ASP A 82 -30.72 -3.42 -24.28
CA ASP A 82 -31.28 -2.07 -24.38
C ASP A 82 -30.29 -0.97 -23.97
N ASN A 83 -29.08 -1.37 -23.56
CA ASN A 83 -27.99 -0.51 -23.10
C ASN A 83 -28.38 0.40 -21.92
N LYS A 84 -29.33 -0.04 -21.06
CA LYS A 84 -29.78 0.71 -19.87
C LYS A 84 -29.45 -0.04 -18.58
N CYS A 85 -28.36 0.38 -17.94
CA CYS A 85 -27.92 -0.13 -16.64
C CYS A 85 -27.91 1.02 -15.61
N PRO A 86 -28.98 1.18 -14.80
CA PRO A 86 -29.09 2.29 -13.84
C PRO A 86 -28.11 2.17 -12.66
N ASP A 87 -27.56 0.97 -12.45
CA ASP A 87 -26.60 0.62 -11.40
C ASP A 87 -25.14 0.80 -11.82
N VAL A 88 -24.88 1.13 -13.10
CA VAL A 88 -23.55 1.27 -13.68
C VAL A 88 -23.39 2.65 -14.30
N THR A 89 -22.31 3.32 -13.93
CA THR A 89 -21.83 4.57 -14.54
C THR A 89 -20.69 4.28 -15.50
N GLU A 90 -20.62 5.02 -16.61
CA GLU A 90 -19.51 4.91 -17.55
C GLU A 90 -18.19 5.35 -16.89
N LEU A 91 -17.10 4.62 -17.17
CA LEU A 91 -15.76 4.99 -16.71
C LEU A 91 -15.18 6.07 -17.62
N TRP A 92 -14.94 7.25 -17.07
CA TRP A 92 -14.50 8.41 -17.85
C TRP A 92 -12.99 8.40 -18.08
N ALA A 93 -12.57 8.97 -19.21
CA ALA A 93 -11.17 9.17 -19.52
C ALA A 93 -10.51 10.18 -18.57
N TYR A 94 -9.19 10.06 -18.42
CA TYR A 94 -8.39 10.91 -17.54
C TYR A 94 -8.56 12.41 -17.84
N GLU A 95 -8.60 12.78 -19.13
CA GLU A 95 -8.71 14.16 -19.60
C GLU A 95 -10.04 14.80 -19.21
N ASP A 96 -11.12 14.02 -19.15
CA ASP A 96 -12.45 14.52 -18.82
C ASP A 96 -12.64 14.66 -17.30
N LEU A 97 -12.11 13.70 -16.52
CA LEU A 97 -12.11 13.80 -15.06
C LEU A 97 -11.30 15.01 -14.56
N MET A 98 -10.18 15.35 -15.23
CA MET A 98 -9.37 16.52 -14.90
C MET A 98 -10.08 17.87 -15.10
N LYS A 99 -11.12 17.93 -15.95
CA LYS A 99 -11.89 19.15 -16.19
C LYS A 99 -12.89 19.44 -15.08
N ILE A 100 -13.23 18.43 -14.27
CA ILE A 100 -14.23 18.54 -13.21
C ILE A 100 -13.59 19.13 -11.96
N LYS A 101 -14.11 20.28 -11.53
CA LYS A 101 -13.65 20.99 -10.31
C LYS A 101 -14.62 20.87 -9.13
N GLU A 102 -15.78 20.28 -9.35
CA GLU A 102 -16.80 20.08 -8.32
C GLU A 102 -16.99 18.58 -8.10
N ARG A 103 -16.82 18.14 -6.86
CA ARG A 103 -16.96 16.73 -6.46
C ARG A 103 -18.31 16.14 -6.86
N GLU A 104 -19.39 16.92 -6.74
CA GLU A 104 -20.75 16.47 -7.08
C GLU A 104 -20.94 16.14 -8.57
N LYS A 105 -20.10 16.72 -9.44
CA LYS A 105 -20.10 16.45 -10.88
C LYS A 105 -19.24 15.24 -11.26
N LEU A 106 -18.50 14.66 -10.31
CA LEU A 106 -17.70 13.46 -10.58
C LEU A 106 -18.64 12.26 -10.80
N PRO A 107 -18.38 11.43 -11.83
CA PRO A 107 -19.12 10.19 -12.01
C PRO A 107 -19.03 9.30 -10.79
N ALA A 108 -20.15 8.66 -10.42
CA ALA A 108 -20.14 7.67 -9.35
C ALA A 108 -19.21 6.50 -9.73
N TYR A 109 -18.68 5.82 -8.73
CA TYR A 109 -17.84 4.64 -8.89
C TYR A 109 -18.28 3.54 -7.95
N SER A 110 -18.43 2.33 -8.48
CA SER A 110 -18.68 1.11 -7.72
C SER A 110 -17.51 0.15 -7.91
N PRO A 111 -16.88 -0.38 -6.84
CA PRO A 111 -15.79 -1.35 -6.96
C PRO A 111 -16.16 -2.62 -7.75
N ALA A 112 -17.45 -2.95 -7.84
CA ALA A 112 -17.94 -4.06 -8.65
C ALA A 112 -17.87 -3.81 -10.17
N GLN A 113 -17.63 -2.58 -10.63
CA GLN A 113 -17.42 -2.26 -12.05
C GLN A 113 -16.06 -2.75 -12.55
N GLU A 114 -15.04 -2.69 -11.69
CA GLU A 114 -13.69 -3.20 -11.97
C GLU A 114 -13.39 -4.37 -11.00
N PRO A 115 -14.01 -5.55 -11.16
CA PRO A 115 -13.92 -6.64 -10.19
C PRO A 115 -12.48 -7.18 -10.05
N GLU A 116 -11.74 -7.30 -11.15
CA GLU A 116 -10.33 -7.75 -11.14
C GLU A 116 -9.42 -6.78 -10.38
N LYS A 117 -9.57 -5.48 -10.64
CA LYS A 117 -8.84 -4.42 -9.93
C LYS A 117 -9.18 -4.42 -8.44
N THR A 118 -10.45 -4.58 -8.10
CA THR A 118 -10.88 -4.67 -6.70
C THR A 118 -10.36 -5.95 -6.02
N GLN A 119 -10.33 -7.07 -6.72
CA GLN A 119 -9.72 -8.31 -6.27
C GLN A 119 -8.23 -8.14 -5.99
N ASP A 120 -7.48 -7.54 -6.92
CA ASP A 120 -6.06 -7.27 -6.76
C ASP A 120 -5.80 -6.36 -5.54
N LEU A 121 -6.65 -5.34 -5.31
CA LEU A 121 -6.61 -4.53 -4.09
C LEU A 121 -6.86 -5.35 -2.82
N GLN A 122 -7.83 -6.27 -2.83
CA GLN A 122 -8.11 -7.15 -1.68
C GLN A 122 -6.92 -8.08 -1.40
N VAL A 123 -6.36 -8.74 -2.42
CA VAL A 123 -5.19 -9.60 -2.31
C VAL A 123 -4.00 -8.81 -1.75
N ALA A 124 -3.75 -7.62 -2.28
CA ALA A 124 -2.68 -6.75 -1.81
C ALA A 124 -2.87 -6.33 -0.34
N ALA A 125 -4.08 -5.93 0.04
CA ALA A 125 -4.41 -5.56 1.41
C ALA A 125 -4.19 -6.74 2.37
N PHE A 126 -4.71 -7.93 2.05
CA PHE A 126 -4.53 -9.10 2.91
C PHE A 126 -3.08 -9.59 2.97
N ALA A 127 -2.33 -9.53 1.87
CA ALA A 127 -0.92 -9.86 1.88
C ALA A 127 -0.10 -8.87 2.73
N ALA A 128 -0.41 -7.58 2.66
CA ALA A 128 0.20 -6.55 3.52
C ALA A 128 -0.13 -6.81 4.99
N LEU A 129 -1.41 -7.01 5.33
CA LEU A 129 -1.86 -7.38 6.68
C LEU A 129 -1.10 -8.61 7.21
N ALA A 130 -1.07 -9.67 6.41
CA ALA A 130 -0.37 -10.88 6.79
C ALA A 130 1.12 -10.62 7.02
N ALA A 131 1.80 -9.90 6.13
CA ALA A 131 3.23 -9.61 6.29
C ALA A 131 3.55 -8.88 7.60
N LEU A 132 2.74 -7.90 7.97
CA LEU A 132 2.91 -7.08 9.18
C LEU A 132 2.67 -7.89 10.46
N SER A 133 1.74 -8.85 10.46
CA SER A 133 1.38 -9.64 11.68
C SER A 133 2.38 -10.71 12.14
N ALA A 134 3.35 -11.16 11.33
CA ALA A 134 4.34 -12.17 11.79
C ALA A 134 5.80 -11.77 11.65
N ALA A 135 6.09 -10.51 11.34
CA ALA A 135 7.45 -9.99 11.38
C ALA A 135 8.11 -10.13 12.77
N GLY A 136 7.31 -10.32 13.84
CA GLY A 136 7.79 -10.57 15.20
C GLY A 136 8.39 -11.96 15.44
N ALA A 137 7.97 -13.02 14.73
CA ALA A 137 8.41 -14.39 15.04
C ALA A 137 9.79 -14.74 14.46
N ALA A 138 10.28 -14.00 13.46
CA ALA A 138 11.55 -14.30 12.78
C ALA A 138 12.72 -13.37 13.16
N LYS A 139 12.44 -12.26 13.85
CA LYS A 139 13.44 -11.22 14.18
C LYS A 139 14.19 -11.47 15.50
N GLU A 140 13.84 -12.54 16.22
CA GLU A 140 14.24 -12.81 17.61
C GLU A 140 15.70 -13.24 17.81
N LYS A 141 16.51 -13.36 16.75
CA LYS A 141 17.88 -13.92 16.86
C LYS A 141 19.02 -13.11 16.27
N GLU A 142 18.80 -12.20 15.31
CA GLU A 142 19.91 -11.40 14.75
C GLU A 142 20.46 -10.35 15.72
N SER A 143 19.73 -10.01 16.79
CA SER A 143 20.18 -9.06 17.82
C SER A 143 20.80 -9.70 19.05
N LYS A 144 21.03 -11.03 19.08
CA LYS A 144 21.53 -11.75 20.27
C LYS A 144 23.05 -11.97 20.32
N GLU A 145 23.82 -11.54 19.32
CA GLU A 145 25.29 -11.71 19.34
C GLU A 145 26.09 -10.59 20.01
N SER A 146 25.42 -9.61 20.62
CA SER A 146 26.10 -8.62 21.47
C SER A 146 25.24 -8.23 22.67
N GLU A 147 25.77 -8.58 23.84
CA GLU A 147 25.43 -8.18 25.21
C GLU A 147 24.49 -9.11 26.02
N GLU A 148 25.07 -9.57 27.14
CA GLU A 148 24.49 -10.39 28.21
C GLU A 148 23.45 -9.62 29.05
N GLU A 149 22.54 -10.40 29.64
CA GLU A 149 21.69 -10.11 30.79
C GLU A 149 20.86 -8.79 30.77
N GLN A 150 19.67 -8.89 30.18
CA GLN A 150 18.45 -8.40 30.84
C GLN A 150 17.25 -9.20 30.36
N SER A 151 16.52 -9.78 31.32
CA SER A 151 15.26 -10.48 31.15
C SER A 151 14.25 -9.59 30.40
N GLY A 152 14.11 -9.81 29.09
CA GLY A 152 13.22 -9.06 28.23
C GLY A 152 11.95 -9.85 27.95
N ASP A 153 10.85 -9.42 28.56
CA ASP A 153 9.51 -9.86 28.22
C ASP A 153 9.23 -9.69 26.72
N GLU A 154 8.52 -10.69 26.20
CA GLU A 154 8.15 -10.93 24.81
C GLU A 154 7.43 -9.71 24.18
N LYS A 155 7.98 -9.16 23.08
CA LYS A 155 7.42 -7.99 22.42
C LYS A 155 6.44 -8.40 21.31
N GLU A 156 5.15 -8.39 21.65
CA GLU A 156 4.03 -8.47 20.70
C GLU A 156 3.96 -7.18 19.87
N GLN A 157 4.19 -7.30 18.55
CA GLN A 157 3.84 -6.25 17.59
C GLN A 157 2.54 -6.69 16.90
N GLU A 158 1.43 -6.08 17.31
CA GLU A 158 0.07 -6.37 16.82
C GLU A 158 -0.45 -5.19 16.00
N ASP A 159 -0.04 -5.03 14.74
CA ASP A 159 -0.39 -3.84 13.96
C ASP A 159 -0.88 -4.20 12.56
N LEU A 160 -2.16 -4.61 12.50
CA LEU A 160 -2.81 -5.02 11.26
C LEU A 160 -3.51 -3.84 10.55
N ALA A 161 -4.37 -3.03 11.19
CA ALA A 161 -5.13 -1.98 10.48
C ALA A 161 -4.61 -0.53 10.63
N SER A 162 -3.49 -0.32 11.33
CA SER A 162 -2.82 0.98 11.38
C SER A 162 -1.56 0.91 10.54
N VAL A 163 -1.24 1.97 9.79
CA VAL A 163 0.04 2.14 9.09
C VAL A 163 1.18 1.72 10.03
N ASP A 164 1.65 0.48 9.85
CA ASP A 164 2.64 -0.10 10.74
C ASP A 164 3.95 0.63 10.49
N SER A 165 4.71 0.78 11.56
CA SER A 165 5.98 1.46 11.53
C SER A 165 6.95 0.65 12.35
N GLY A 166 7.97 0.12 11.68
CA GLY A 166 9.05 -0.55 12.39
C GLY A 166 9.68 0.40 13.41
N LYS A 167 10.05 -0.14 14.57
CA LYS A 167 10.87 0.61 15.54
C LYS A 167 12.17 1.03 14.85
N LEU A 168 12.54 2.29 15.00
CA LEU A 168 13.85 2.76 14.56
C LEU A 168 14.92 2.14 15.47
N ALA A 169 15.87 1.41 14.89
CA ALA A 169 16.95 0.80 15.65
C ALA A 169 17.82 1.89 16.30
N LEU A 170 18.02 1.78 17.61
CA LEU A 170 19.01 2.56 18.35
C LEU A 170 20.36 1.87 18.17
N ILE A 171 21.27 2.54 17.49
CA ILE A 171 22.61 2.04 17.20
C ILE A 171 23.60 2.89 18.00
N LYS A 172 24.28 2.28 18.97
CA LYS A 172 25.32 2.93 19.78
C LYS A 172 26.67 2.78 19.12
N ARG A 173 27.39 3.89 18.91
CA ARG A 173 28.75 3.92 18.35
C ARG A 173 29.53 5.10 18.90
N ASP A 174 30.83 5.05 18.70
CA ASP A 174 31.72 6.19 18.90
C ASP A 174 31.35 7.37 17.98
N PRO A 175 31.69 8.61 18.37
CA PRO A 175 31.39 9.81 17.60
C PRO A 175 31.85 9.70 16.14
N GLY A 176 30.93 9.93 15.21
CA GLY A 176 31.22 10.01 13.79
C GLY A 176 31.74 11.38 13.36
N ARG A 177 32.16 11.49 12.10
CA ARG A 177 32.64 12.77 11.52
C ARG A 177 31.57 13.87 11.53
N GLY A 178 30.30 13.49 11.38
CA GLY A 178 29.15 14.37 11.40
C GLY A 178 28.80 14.88 12.80
N ASP A 179 28.96 14.05 13.84
CA ASP A 179 28.78 14.48 15.24
C ASP A 179 29.73 15.64 15.59
N LEU A 180 30.94 15.64 15.05
CA LEU A 180 31.96 16.69 15.23
C LEU A 180 31.77 17.91 14.30
N SER A 181 30.80 17.85 13.39
CA SER A 181 30.58 18.90 12.40
C SER A 181 29.67 20.02 12.91
N LYS A 182 29.67 21.16 12.23
CA LYS A 182 28.79 22.29 12.52
C LYS A 182 27.40 22.17 11.89
N THR A 183 27.10 21.11 11.12
CA THR A 183 25.85 21.03 10.33
C THR A 183 24.60 21.00 11.19
N TRP A 184 24.70 20.42 12.39
CA TRP A 184 23.62 20.33 13.36
C TRP A 184 23.69 21.41 14.44
N GLN A 185 24.79 22.17 14.54
CA GLN A 185 25.03 23.16 15.61
C GLN A 185 24.35 24.50 15.29
N ASN A 186 23.07 24.45 14.98
CA ASN A 186 22.26 25.61 14.64
C ASN A 186 21.53 26.14 15.89
N PRO A 187 21.16 27.43 15.95
CA PRO A 187 20.40 27.98 17.06
C PRO A 187 19.13 27.17 17.34
N TYR A 188 18.77 27.01 18.62
CA TYR A 188 17.57 26.28 19.07
C TYR A 188 17.55 24.77 18.78
N THR A 189 18.68 24.15 18.47
CA THR A 189 18.73 22.69 18.24
C THR A 189 18.34 21.91 19.49
N ASP A 190 18.86 22.26 20.66
CA ASP A 190 18.55 21.55 21.91
C ASP A 190 17.06 21.65 22.29
N GLU A 191 16.46 22.83 22.14
CA GLU A 191 15.03 23.09 22.36
C GLU A 191 14.16 22.26 21.40
N SER A 192 14.52 22.24 20.11
CA SER A 192 13.84 21.46 19.08
C SER A 192 13.90 19.96 19.39
N ASP A 193 15.08 19.45 19.72
CA ASP A 193 15.27 18.04 20.02
C ASP A 193 14.49 17.62 21.25
N TYR A 194 14.55 18.43 22.31
CA TYR A 194 13.77 18.20 23.52
C TYR A 194 12.28 18.16 23.22
N LEU A 195 11.76 19.12 22.45
CA LEU A 195 10.35 19.17 22.06
C LEU A 195 9.90 17.88 21.38
N PHE A 196 10.61 17.42 20.36
CA PHE A 196 10.22 16.23 19.61
C PHE A 196 10.40 14.94 20.41
N VAL A 197 11.48 14.80 21.17
CA VAL A 197 11.71 13.62 22.02
C VAL A 197 10.66 13.54 23.12
N ALA A 198 10.37 14.65 23.80
CA ALA A 198 9.35 14.71 24.83
C ALA A 198 7.94 14.50 24.26
N ALA A 199 7.63 15.08 23.10
CA ALA A 199 6.35 14.89 22.43
C ALA A 199 6.14 13.43 22.01
N ALA A 200 7.16 12.79 21.42
CA ALA A 200 7.11 11.38 21.05
C ALA A 200 6.94 10.47 22.28
N TYR A 201 7.70 10.72 23.35
CA TYR A 201 7.57 9.98 24.62
C TYR A 201 6.18 10.15 25.26
N LYS A 202 5.65 11.38 25.30
CA LYS A 202 4.31 11.63 25.84
C LYS A 202 3.22 11.00 24.97
N ALA A 203 3.40 11.03 23.65
CA ALA A 203 2.48 10.42 22.71
C ALA A 203 2.51 8.88 22.80
N SER A 204 3.65 8.25 23.13
CA SER A 204 3.76 6.78 23.12
C SER A 204 2.78 6.10 24.06
N GLY A 205 2.49 6.71 25.21
CA GLY A 205 1.51 6.19 26.15
C GLY A 205 0.04 6.34 25.72
N ARG A 206 -0.26 7.06 24.63
CA ARG A 206 -1.65 7.35 24.20
C ARG A 206 -1.93 6.96 22.75
N SER A 207 -0.98 7.21 21.86
CA SER A 207 -1.03 6.84 20.44
C SER A 207 0.37 6.47 19.96
N PRO A 208 0.69 5.16 19.88
CA PRO A 208 1.95 4.68 19.34
C PRO A 208 2.22 5.17 17.90
N LEU A 209 1.16 5.27 17.08
CA LEU A 209 1.26 5.80 15.72
C LEU A 209 1.73 7.27 15.72
N LEU A 210 1.11 8.13 16.55
CA LEU A 210 1.51 9.53 16.65
C LEU A 210 2.94 9.67 17.19
N ALA A 211 3.30 8.86 18.18
CA ALA A 211 4.64 8.83 18.75
C ALA A 211 5.69 8.49 17.70
N ARG A 212 5.40 7.50 16.85
CA ARG A 212 6.26 7.16 15.72
C ARG A 212 6.34 8.30 14.72
N THR A 213 5.20 8.87 14.31
CA THR A 213 5.17 9.97 13.34
C THR A 213 6.07 11.11 13.81
N LEU A 214 6.02 11.49 15.10
CA LEU A 214 6.89 12.51 15.70
C LEU A 214 8.38 12.11 15.75
N ALA A 215 8.67 10.83 15.95
CA ALA A 215 10.04 10.31 16.02
C ALA A 215 10.69 10.10 14.63
N ASP A 216 9.92 10.17 13.54
CA ASP A 216 10.34 9.75 12.20
C ASP A 216 11.50 10.59 11.66
N GLY A 217 11.41 11.92 11.71
CA GLY A 217 12.46 12.86 11.28
C GLY A 217 13.73 12.89 12.13
N SER A 218 13.98 11.88 12.99
CA SER A 218 15.17 11.82 13.87
C SER A 218 16.49 11.90 13.10
N TYR A 219 16.58 11.29 11.91
CA TYR A 219 17.80 11.33 11.10
C TYR A 219 18.08 12.72 10.51
N LEU A 220 17.03 13.43 10.07
CA LEU A 220 17.16 14.82 9.58
C LEU A 220 17.58 15.75 10.71
N ARG A 221 16.97 15.61 11.89
CA ARG A 221 17.36 16.37 13.10
C ARG A 221 18.79 16.06 13.53
N ALA A 222 19.24 14.81 13.41
CA ALA A 222 20.63 14.45 13.69
C ALA A 222 21.63 15.14 12.74
N ILE A 223 21.30 15.27 11.45
CA ILE A 223 22.17 15.85 10.42
C ILE A 223 22.13 17.39 10.44
N LEU A 224 20.93 17.98 10.53
CA LEU A 224 20.65 19.40 10.29
C LEU A 224 20.31 20.19 11.57
N GLY A 225 20.15 19.54 12.72
CA GLY A 225 19.69 20.19 13.96
C GLY A 225 18.33 20.86 13.77
N SER A 226 18.17 22.07 14.31
CA SER A 226 16.93 22.85 14.23
C SER A 226 16.48 23.21 12.81
N PHE A 227 17.38 23.21 11.81
CA PHE A 227 17.02 23.50 10.42
C PHE A 227 16.14 22.41 9.79
N ALA A 228 16.14 21.19 10.34
CA ALA A 228 15.17 20.16 9.93
C ALA A 228 13.72 20.66 10.08
N ASN A 229 13.47 21.55 11.04
CA ASN A 229 12.13 22.07 11.32
C ASN A 229 11.57 22.97 10.21
N PHE A 230 12.39 23.42 9.25
CA PHE A 230 11.90 24.14 8.07
C PHE A 230 10.97 23.29 7.18
N LEU A 231 11.02 21.95 7.29
CA LEU A 231 10.07 21.08 6.60
C LEU A 231 8.61 21.33 7.04
N TYR A 232 8.38 21.68 8.31
CA TYR A 232 7.02 21.84 8.85
C TYR A 232 6.26 23.06 8.31
N PRO A 233 6.83 24.28 8.24
CA PRO A 233 6.15 25.40 7.58
C PRO A 233 5.99 25.16 6.07
N ILE A 234 6.94 24.49 5.41
CA ILE A 234 6.80 24.10 3.99
C ILE A 234 5.61 23.14 3.82
N ALA A 235 5.53 22.09 4.65
CA ALA A 235 4.41 21.17 4.66
C ALA A 235 3.08 21.86 4.95
N ALA A 236 3.08 22.84 5.87
CA ALA A 236 1.89 23.60 6.20
C ALA A 236 1.39 24.42 5.00
N LEU A 237 2.30 25.11 4.30
CA LEU A 237 1.99 25.81 3.07
C LEU A 237 1.48 24.86 1.99
N LEU A 238 2.11 23.69 1.82
CA LEU A 238 1.64 22.69 0.86
C LEU A 238 0.22 22.18 1.19
N GLY A 239 -0.09 21.94 2.47
CA GLY A 239 -1.43 21.58 2.91
C GLY A 239 -2.48 22.67 2.63
N LEU A 240 -2.11 23.95 2.80
CA LEU A 240 -2.96 25.07 2.41
C LEU A 240 -3.13 25.16 0.89
N THR A 241 -2.07 24.98 0.11
CA THR A 241 -2.17 24.99 -1.36
C THR A 241 -3.05 23.85 -1.87
N ALA A 242 -2.94 22.66 -1.28
CA ALA A 242 -3.82 21.53 -1.57
C ALA A 242 -5.28 21.86 -1.29
N LEU A 243 -5.56 22.51 -0.16
CA LEU A 243 -6.92 22.92 0.21
C LEU A 243 -7.50 23.95 -0.76
N ILE A 244 -6.69 24.94 -1.15
CA ILE A 244 -7.11 26.00 -2.09
C ILE A 244 -7.36 25.43 -3.48
N ASP A 245 -6.50 24.53 -3.95
CA ASP A 245 -6.57 23.91 -5.28
C ASP A 245 -7.90 23.18 -5.50
N VAL A 246 -8.37 22.47 -4.47
CA VAL A 246 -9.63 21.71 -4.52
C VAL A 246 -10.87 22.50 -4.08
N GLY A 247 -10.73 23.81 -3.82
CA GLY A 247 -11.82 24.62 -3.30
C GLY A 247 -12.37 24.13 -1.95
N ALA A 248 -11.50 23.53 -1.12
CA ALA A 248 -11.82 22.88 0.15
C ALA A 248 -12.81 21.70 0.07
N GLN A 249 -13.01 21.12 -1.11
CA GLN A 249 -13.82 19.93 -1.28
C GLN A 249 -13.03 18.67 -0.94
N ALA A 250 -13.71 17.59 -0.55
CA ALA A 250 -13.09 16.29 -0.33
C ALA A 250 -12.66 15.64 -1.66
N MET A 251 -11.70 16.17 -2.38
CA MET A 251 -11.20 15.60 -3.64
C MET A 251 -9.68 15.61 -3.66
N ALA A 252 -9.07 14.85 -4.57
CA ALA A 252 -7.62 14.82 -4.71
C ALA A 252 -7.13 16.14 -5.35
N PRO A 253 -6.16 16.85 -4.75
CA PRO A 253 -5.48 17.98 -5.38
C PRO A 253 -4.75 17.59 -6.67
N ALA A 254 -4.27 18.60 -7.40
CA ALA A 254 -3.40 18.41 -8.55
C ALA A 254 -2.20 17.52 -8.21
N LEU A 255 -1.80 16.66 -9.16
CA LEU A 255 -0.68 15.71 -9.01
C LEU A 255 0.57 16.39 -8.44
N GLY A 256 0.95 17.57 -8.96
CA GLY A 256 2.16 18.27 -8.52
C GLY A 256 2.15 18.62 -7.03
N ILE A 257 0.99 18.99 -6.49
CA ILE A 257 0.83 19.31 -5.06
C ILE A 257 0.95 18.03 -4.23
N ILE A 258 0.31 16.95 -4.68
CA ILE A 258 0.37 15.66 -3.98
C ILE A 258 1.78 15.12 -3.97
N LEU A 259 2.50 15.15 -5.10
CA LEU A 259 3.89 14.75 -5.16
C LEU A 259 4.76 15.61 -4.23
N ALA A 260 4.55 16.92 -4.17
CA ALA A 260 5.28 17.80 -3.26
C ALA A 260 5.02 17.43 -1.78
N ILE A 261 3.78 17.14 -1.41
CA ILE A 261 3.44 16.69 -0.06
C ILE A 261 4.04 15.32 0.24
N VAL A 262 3.96 14.37 -0.69
CA VAL A 262 4.54 13.03 -0.56
C VAL A 262 6.07 13.10 -0.42
N VAL A 263 6.76 13.99 -1.14
CA VAL A 263 8.20 14.24 -0.96
C VAL A 263 8.51 14.63 0.48
N VAL A 264 7.82 15.64 1.00
CA VAL A 264 8.04 16.13 2.36
C VAL A 264 7.63 15.08 3.39
N GLY A 265 6.54 14.36 3.15
CA GLY A 265 6.03 13.30 4.03
C GLY A 265 6.89 12.04 4.07
N ILE A 266 7.53 11.66 2.96
CA ILE A 266 8.49 10.55 2.94
C ILE A 266 9.75 10.94 3.71
N LEU A 267 10.24 12.17 3.57
CA LEU A 267 11.41 12.65 4.32
C LEU A 267 11.13 12.77 5.82
N ASP A 268 9.95 13.26 6.21
CA ASP A 268 9.52 13.28 7.62
C ASP A 268 8.01 13.03 7.70
N ALA A 269 7.61 11.90 8.28
CA ALA A 269 6.21 11.55 8.45
C ALA A 269 5.42 12.64 9.22
N PHE A 270 6.04 13.36 10.16
CA PHE A 270 5.36 14.45 10.87
C PHE A 270 5.08 15.65 9.98
N ALA A 271 5.97 15.94 9.02
CA ALA A 271 5.74 16.98 8.04
C ALA A 271 4.58 16.59 7.10
N GLY A 272 4.56 15.36 6.59
CA GLY A 272 3.44 14.82 5.82
C GLY A 272 2.11 14.85 6.60
N PHE A 273 2.15 14.49 7.89
CA PHE A 273 1.00 14.55 8.78
C PHE A 273 0.51 15.98 9.00
N THR A 274 1.42 16.96 9.06
CA THR A 274 1.05 18.38 9.19
C THR A 274 0.29 18.88 7.96
N ALA A 275 0.77 18.56 6.75
CA ALA A 275 0.05 18.89 5.51
C ALA A 275 -1.33 18.21 5.46
N ALA A 276 -1.38 16.93 5.83
CA ALA A 276 -2.60 16.14 5.90
C ALA A 276 -3.61 16.70 6.92
N ALA A 277 -3.16 17.12 8.10
CA ALA A 277 -4.01 17.68 9.14
C ALA A 277 -4.61 19.03 8.72
N ILE A 278 -3.84 19.89 8.06
CA ILE A 278 -4.35 21.17 7.53
C ILE A 278 -5.39 20.92 6.45
N PHE A 279 -5.11 20.02 5.51
CA PHE A 279 -6.07 19.65 4.47
C PHE A 279 -7.37 19.10 5.09
N PHE A 280 -7.26 18.14 6.02
CA PHE A 280 -8.40 17.54 6.71
C PHE A 280 -9.23 18.58 7.47
N LEU A 281 -8.59 19.40 8.31
CA LEU A 281 -9.28 20.42 9.10
C LEU A 281 -9.92 21.49 8.21
N GLY A 282 -9.27 21.88 7.12
CA GLY A 282 -9.82 22.82 6.15
C GLY A 282 -11.10 22.33 5.48
N VAL A 283 -11.10 21.08 4.99
CA VAL A 283 -12.30 20.46 4.40
C VAL A 283 -13.41 20.30 5.45
N PHE A 284 -13.05 19.91 6.67
CA PHE A 284 -14.00 19.75 7.77
C PHE A 284 -14.67 21.08 8.16
N ILE A 285 -13.87 22.14 8.39
CA ILE A 285 -14.37 23.46 8.83
C ILE A 285 -15.23 24.12 7.75
N THR A 286 -14.92 23.90 6.47
CA THR A 286 -15.71 24.44 5.34
C THR A 286 -17.00 23.68 5.07
N GLY A 287 -17.24 22.56 5.76
CA GLY A 287 -18.49 21.80 5.66
C GLY A 287 -18.55 20.78 4.51
N HIS A 288 -17.46 20.56 3.78
CA HIS A 288 -17.40 19.61 2.65
C HIS A 288 -17.00 18.18 3.09
N MET A 289 -17.33 17.82 4.33
CA MET A 289 -17.09 16.49 4.93
C MET A 289 -18.33 16.03 5.72
N GLY A 290 -19.49 16.11 5.07
CA GLY A 290 -20.77 15.72 5.64
C GLY A 290 -21.12 14.25 5.43
N THR A 291 -20.54 13.62 4.40
CA THR A 291 -20.82 12.22 4.07
C THR A 291 -19.66 11.28 4.42
N ARG A 292 -19.98 9.99 4.63
CA ARG A 292 -18.96 8.94 4.86
C ARG A 292 -17.95 8.89 3.71
N HIS A 293 -18.41 9.04 2.47
CA HIS A 293 -17.56 8.97 1.28
C HIS A 293 -16.57 10.14 1.21
N GLU A 294 -17.00 11.35 1.57
CA GLU A 294 -16.10 12.51 1.71
C GLU A 294 -15.06 12.29 2.80
N LEU A 295 -15.48 11.83 3.98
CA LEU A 295 -14.58 11.52 5.09
C LEU A 295 -13.52 10.48 4.67
N LEU A 296 -13.93 9.40 4.01
CA LEU A 296 -13.02 8.36 3.53
C LEU A 296 -12.09 8.83 2.41
N THR A 297 -12.55 9.77 1.57
CA THR A 297 -11.70 10.38 0.54
C THR A 297 -10.57 11.18 1.19
N VAL A 298 -10.92 12.05 2.14
CA VAL A 298 -9.92 12.86 2.86
C VAL A 298 -9.01 11.97 3.69
N ALA A 299 -9.55 10.97 4.41
CA ALA A 299 -8.75 10.02 5.17
C ALA A 299 -7.78 9.24 4.27
N GLY A 300 -8.21 8.77 3.10
CA GLY A 300 -7.35 8.10 2.12
C GLY A 300 -6.20 8.99 1.66
N LEU A 301 -6.48 10.26 1.36
CA LEU A 301 -5.45 11.25 1.01
C LEU A 301 -4.49 11.52 2.16
N MET A 302 -4.99 11.62 3.40
CA MET A 302 -4.12 11.76 4.58
C MET A 302 -3.13 10.60 4.67
N VAL A 303 -3.61 9.36 4.50
CA VAL A 303 -2.73 8.18 4.55
C VAL A 303 -1.69 8.26 3.43
N ILE A 304 -2.05 8.65 2.21
CA ILE A 304 -1.09 8.84 1.11
C ILE A 304 -0.01 9.89 1.45
N PHE A 305 -0.35 10.95 2.17
CA PHE A 305 0.57 12.05 2.47
C PHE A 305 1.67 11.71 3.49
N PHE A 306 1.46 10.79 4.43
CA PHE A 306 2.46 10.48 5.46
C PHE A 306 2.73 8.99 5.71
N ALA A 307 1.83 8.09 5.32
CA ALA A 307 2.01 6.67 5.55
C ALA A 307 3.20 6.04 4.80
N PRO A 308 3.56 6.46 3.56
CA PRO A 308 4.65 5.82 2.83
C PRO A 308 5.98 5.79 3.59
N ALA A 309 6.28 6.88 4.33
CA ALA A 309 7.42 6.97 5.24
C ALA A 309 7.44 5.86 6.30
N LEU A 310 6.29 5.65 6.94
CA LEU A 310 6.12 4.70 8.02
C LEU A 310 6.14 3.26 7.51
N LEU A 311 5.44 3.00 6.40
CA LEU A 311 5.38 1.70 5.73
C LEU A 311 6.76 1.17 5.35
N ALA A 312 7.66 2.03 4.83
CA ALA A 312 9.01 1.64 4.48
C ALA A 312 9.76 0.99 5.65
N SER A 313 9.59 1.53 6.86
CA SER A 313 10.21 1.00 8.08
C SER A 313 9.59 -0.31 8.60
N ALA A 314 8.32 -0.56 8.29
CA ALA A 314 7.64 -1.82 8.63
C ALA A 314 8.05 -2.96 7.68
N VAL A 315 8.28 -2.63 6.40
CA VAL A 315 8.73 -3.60 5.39
C VAL A 315 10.15 -4.10 5.68
N ARG A 316 11.12 -3.20 5.84
CA ARG A 316 12.51 -3.54 6.21
C ARG A 316 13.12 -2.48 7.15
N PRO A 317 14.11 -2.84 7.98
CA PRO A 317 14.79 -1.88 8.83
C PRO A 317 15.45 -0.75 8.04
N LEU A 318 15.12 0.50 8.36
CA LEU A 318 15.75 1.67 7.73
C LEU A 318 17.21 1.84 8.14
N ARG A 319 17.62 1.28 9.28
CA ARG A 319 18.99 1.34 9.81
C ARG A 319 19.50 -0.08 10.08
N ARG A 320 20.64 -0.42 9.51
CA ARG A 320 21.36 -1.67 9.79
C ARG A 320 22.87 -1.40 9.70
N LEU A 321 23.62 -1.89 10.68
CA LEU A 321 25.08 -1.86 10.63
C LEU A 321 25.59 -2.92 9.67
N VAL A 322 26.60 -2.54 8.89
CA VAL A 322 27.30 -3.41 7.97
C VAL A 322 28.73 -3.51 8.44
N SER A 323 29.05 -4.62 9.09
CA SER A 323 30.38 -4.98 9.55
C SER A 323 31.01 -6.08 8.67
N ASN A 324 30.17 -6.96 8.11
CA ASN A 324 30.60 -8.10 7.31
C ASN A 324 29.86 -8.19 5.97
N SER A 325 30.31 -9.10 5.08
CA SER A 325 29.69 -9.29 3.76
C SER A 325 28.25 -9.82 3.84
N GLU A 326 27.87 -10.49 4.93
CA GLU A 326 26.53 -11.05 5.10
C GLU A 326 25.51 -9.97 5.47
N GLU A 327 25.85 -9.12 6.44
CA GLU A 327 25.10 -7.92 6.78
C GLU A 327 25.04 -6.95 5.60
N GLY A 328 26.10 -6.88 4.78
CA GLY A 328 26.10 -6.12 3.53
C GLY A 328 25.07 -6.65 2.53
N TRP A 329 24.94 -7.98 2.41
CA TRP A 329 23.89 -8.60 1.61
C TRP A 329 22.49 -8.28 2.17
N GLU A 330 22.30 -8.45 3.48
CA GLU A 330 21.03 -8.09 4.13
C GLU A 330 20.67 -6.62 3.92
N ARG A 331 21.65 -5.70 3.98
CA ARG A 331 21.43 -4.28 3.71
C ARG A 331 21.00 -4.03 2.27
N ILE A 332 21.64 -4.66 1.28
CA ILE A 332 21.22 -4.56 -0.12
C ILE A 332 19.77 -5.03 -0.28
N THR A 333 19.41 -6.15 0.36
CA THR A 333 18.02 -6.64 0.32
C THR A 333 17.05 -5.72 1.07
N ASP A 334 17.48 -5.05 2.16
CA ASP A 334 16.67 -4.04 2.86
C ASP A 334 16.29 -2.90 1.90
N TYR A 335 17.25 -2.36 1.16
CA TYR A 335 17.01 -1.33 0.14
C TYR A 335 16.06 -1.84 -0.95
N ALA A 336 16.40 -2.97 -1.57
CA ALA A 336 15.68 -3.48 -2.72
C ALA A 336 14.19 -3.74 -2.39
N LEU A 337 13.92 -4.34 -1.23
CA LEU A 337 12.57 -4.69 -0.81
C LEU A 337 11.80 -3.48 -0.26
N ALA A 338 12.41 -2.60 0.54
CA ALA A 338 11.73 -1.41 1.03
C ALA A 338 11.29 -0.49 -0.11
N ILE A 339 12.18 -0.24 -1.07
CA ILE A 339 11.88 0.59 -2.26
C ILE A 339 10.71 -0.01 -3.05
N LEU A 340 10.83 -1.30 -3.40
CA LEU A 340 9.88 -1.98 -4.28
C LEU A 340 8.50 -2.14 -3.65
N LEU A 341 8.45 -2.63 -2.41
CA LEU A 341 7.19 -2.94 -1.73
C LEU A 341 6.48 -1.68 -1.22
N THR A 342 7.21 -0.63 -0.82
CA THR A 342 6.58 0.65 -0.50
C THR A 342 5.98 1.30 -1.74
N GLY A 343 6.68 1.28 -2.88
CA GLY A 343 6.12 1.74 -4.15
C GLY A 343 4.83 1.00 -4.50
N TRP A 344 4.86 -0.34 -4.47
CA TRP A 344 3.68 -1.18 -4.70
C TRP A 344 2.53 -0.88 -3.74
N ALA A 345 2.80 -0.73 -2.43
CA ALA A 345 1.78 -0.38 -1.45
C ALA A 345 1.13 0.97 -1.76
N VAL A 346 1.93 1.98 -2.13
CA VAL A 346 1.44 3.31 -2.52
C VAL A 346 0.56 3.23 -3.77
N GLU A 347 0.95 2.45 -4.77
CA GLU A 347 0.14 2.24 -5.97
C GLU A 347 -1.24 1.67 -5.62
N LYS A 348 -1.30 0.63 -4.79
CA LYS A 348 -2.56 0.03 -4.35
C LYS A 348 -3.40 1.00 -3.48
N MET A 349 -2.75 1.78 -2.62
CA MET A 349 -3.44 2.81 -1.83
C MET A 349 -4.10 3.88 -2.72
N VAL A 350 -3.41 4.36 -3.75
CA VAL A 350 -3.97 5.34 -4.69
C VAL A 350 -5.10 4.72 -5.49
N ASN A 351 -4.93 3.50 -6.02
CA ASN A 351 -5.99 2.80 -6.76
C ASN A 351 -7.23 2.50 -5.92
N ALA A 352 -7.09 2.30 -4.61
CA ALA A 352 -8.21 2.12 -3.70
C ALA A 352 -9.06 3.39 -3.47
N LEU A 353 -8.56 4.58 -3.85
CA LEU A 353 -9.26 5.84 -3.59
C LEU A 353 -10.63 5.94 -4.28
N ASN A 354 -10.79 5.44 -5.51
CA ASN A 354 -12.08 5.47 -6.20
C ASN A 354 -13.14 4.71 -5.38
N GLY A 355 -12.79 3.52 -4.88
CA GLY A 355 -13.67 2.72 -4.04
C GLY A 355 -14.01 3.41 -2.72
N LEU A 356 -13.02 4.00 -2.04
CA LEU A 356 -13.21 4.75 -0.80
C LEU A 356 -14.10 5.98 -1.00
N ALA A 357 -13.88 6.70 -2.09
CA ALA A 357 -14.55 7.96 -2.41
C ALA A 357 -15.93 7.78 -3.04
N SER A 358 -16.25 6.57 -3.54
CA SER A 358 -17.42 6.21 -4.35
C SER A 358 -17.63 7.10 -5.59
N VAL A 359 -16.56 7.73 -6.06
CA VAL A 359 -16.52 8.60 -7.24
C VAL A 359 -15.22 8.34 -8.00
N GLN A 360 -15.23 8.60 -9.29
CA GLN A 360 -14.05 8.43 -10.15
C GLN A 360 -13.08 9.61 -9.93
N LEU A 361 -11.90 9.34 -9.37
CA LEU A 361 -10.87 10.34 -9.12
C LEU A 361 -9.77 10.23 -10.17
N ALA A 362 -9.45 11.36 -10.82
CA ALA A 362 -8.42 11.45 -11.86
C ALA A 362 -7.03 10.97 -11.39
N ILE A 363 -6.75 11.06 -10.09
CA ILE A 363 -5.46 10.64 -9.52
C ILE A 363 -5.17 9.15 -9.66
N THR A 364 -6.21 8.31 -9.77
CA THR A 364 -6.03 6.86 -9.87
C THR A 364 -5.32 6.45 -11.15
N PHE A 365 -5.48 7.21 -12.24
CA PHE A 365 -4.71 7.04 -13.48
C PHE A 365 -3.22 7.32 -13.31
N GLN A 366 -2.81 8.00 -12.24
CA GLN A 366 -1.42 8.35 -11.95
C GLN A 366 -0.86 7.57 -10.75
N ALA A 367 -1.53 6.50 -10.31
CA ALA A 367 -1.09 5.66 -9.20
C ALA A 367 0.35 5.16 -9.38
N THR A 368 0.70 4.66 -10.56
CA THR A 368 2.05 4.17 -10.87
C THR A 368 3.09 5.30 -10.84
N THR A 369 2.74 6.51 -11.31
CA THR A 369 3.63 7.67 -11.23
C THR A 369 3.94 8.04 -9.78
N ILE A 370 2.92 8.12 -8.93
CA ILE A 370 3.08 8.42 -7.49
C ILE A 370 3.90 7.33 -6.80
N ALA A 371 3.68 6.06 -7.16
CA ALA A 371 4.42 4.92 -6.64
C ALA A 371 5.91 4.96 -6.99
N ILE A 372 6.26 5.27 -8.24
CA ILE A 372 7.67 5.38 -8.69
C ILE A 372 8.38 6.51 -7.93
N TRP A 373 7.77 7.69 -7.84
CA TRP A 373 8.34 8.80 -7.07
C TRP A 373 8.53 8.44 -5.60
N SER A 374 7.52 7.79 -5.00
CA SER A 374 7.59 7.33 -3.61
C SER A 374 8.73 6.32 -3.40
N ALA A 375 8.89 5.36 -4.30
CA ALA A 375 9.96 4.37 -4.25
C ALA A 375 11.35 5.01 -4.32
N VAL A 376 11.55 5.95 -5.25
CA VAL A 376 12.82 6.70 -5.38
C VAL A 376 13.11 7.49 -4.10
N LEU A 377 12.12 8.18 -3.56
CA LEU A 377 12.26 8.97 -2.33
C LEU A 377 12.56 8.11 -1.11
N VAL A 378 11.95 6.92 -1.00
CA VAL A 378 12.29 5.95 0.04
C VAL A 378 13.74 5.51 -0.09
N GLY A 379 14.24 5.27 -1.31
CA GLY A 379 15.65 4.96 -1.54
C GLY A 379 16.59 6.06 -1.07
N ILE A 380 16.27 7.32 -1.40
CA ILE A 380 17.01 8.51 -0.91
C ILE A 380 16.97 8.57 0.62
N ARG A 381 15.79 8.36 1.20
CA ARG A 381 15.62 8.36 2.65
C ARG A 381 16.49 7.31 3.34
N ILE A 382 16.49 6.07 2.86
CA ILE A 382 17.31 5.00 3.47
C ILE A 382 18.81 5.37 3.39
N ALA A 383 19.25 5.99 2.29
CA ALA A 383 20.61 6.51 2.18
C ALA A 383 20.91 7.63 3.20
N LEU A 384 19.97 8.53 3.45
CA LEU A 384 20.11 9.57 4.49
C LEU A 384 20.13 8.98 5.91
N GLU A 385 19.34 7.94 6.16
CA GLU A 385 19.33 7.18 7.43
C GLU A 385 20.67 6.48 7.66
N ASP A 386 21.28 5.92 6.61
CA ASP A 386 22.65 5.38 6.68
C ASP A 386 23.67 6.48 6.95
N ILE A 387 23.60 7.61 6.24
CA ILE A 387 24.48 8.75 6.49
C ILE A 387 24.40 9.18 7.97
N ALA A 388 23.20 9.31 8.53
CA ALA A 388 23.00 9.61 9.94
C ALA A 388 23.60 8.52 10.85
N THR A 389 23.39 7.25 10.53
CA THR A 389 23.86 6.11 11.33
C THR A 389 25.39 6.01 11.38
N TYR A 390 26.09 6.28 10.28
CA TYR A 390 27.55 6.17 10.20
C TYR A 390 28.28 7.47 10.56
N HIS A 391 27.72 8.64 10.24
CA HIS A 391 28.39 9.93 10.45
C HIS A 391 27.90 10.68 11.69
N TYR A 392 26.66 10.47 12.13
CA TYR A 392 26.04 11.17 13.26
C TYR A 392 25.50 10.21 14.35
N PRO A 393 26.18 9.10 14.72
CA PRO A 393 25.64 8.12 15.65
C PRO A 393 25.26 8.69 17.02
N VAL A 394 26.08 9.58 17.60
CA VAL A 394 25.83 10.13 18.95
C VAL A 394 24.63 11.08 18.92
N ARG A 395 24.56 11.93 17.90
CA ARG A 395 23.42 12.83 17.68
C ARG A 395 22.13 12.06 17.39
N LEU A 396 22.21 11.02 16.56
CA LEU A 396 21.07 10.17 16.24
C LEU A 396 20.49 9.49 17.48
N GLN A 397 21.35 9.02 18.39
CA GLN A 397 20.94 8.44 19.66
C GLN A 397 20.23 9.48 20.55
N ALA A 398 20.74 10.72 20.62
CA ALA A 398 20.16 11.77 21.44
C ALA A 398 18.75 12.20 20.98
N VAL A 399 18.49 12.18 19.66
CA VAL A 399 17.21 12.64 19.08
C VAL A 399 16.20 11.53 18.83
N THR A 400 16.59 10.26 19.03
CA THR A 400 15.72 9.10 18.91
C THR A 400 15.02 8.83 20.25
N ALA A 401 13.71 9.07 20.30
CA ALA A 401 12.92 8.85 21.52
C ALA A 401 12.77 7.36 21.85
N GLN A 402 12.93 7.00 23.12
CA GLN A 402 12.58 5.67 23.62
C GLN A 402 11.08 5.64 23.90
N LEU A 403 10.32 4.86 23.13
CA LEU A 403 8.87 4.78 23.26
C LEU A 403 8.50 3.82 24.39
N GLN A 404 7.48 4.18 25.18
CA GLN A 404 6.91 3.30 26.20
C GLN A 404 6.19 2.11 25.55
N ASP A 405 6.28 0.94 26.17
CA ASP A 405 5.53 -0.23 25.73
C ASP A 405 4.05 -0.12 26.16
N PRO A 406 3.10 -0.55 25.30
CA PRO A 406 1.67 -0.36 25.55
C PRO A 406 1.12 -1.35 26.59
N ASP A 407 0.25 -0.84 27.47
CA ASP A 407 -0.47 -1.64 28.46
C ASP A 407 -1.56 -2.54 27.82
N GLN A 408 -1.99 -3.60 28.51
CA GLN A 408 -3.04 -4.52 28.04
C GLN A 408 -4.34 -3.79 27.70
N SER A 409 -4.74 -2.81 28.50
CA SER A 409 -5.93 -1.99 28.23
C SER A 409 -5.80 -1.20 26.94
N GLN A 410 -4.58 -0.73 26.64
CA GLN A 410 -4.30 0.01 25.40
C GLN A 410 -4.31 -0.92 24.18
N LYS A 411 -3.85 -2.16 24.32
CA LYS A 411 -3.94 -3.18 23.27
C LYS A 411 -5.40 -3.44 22.89
N ILE A 412 -6.30 -3.58 23.87
CA ILE A 412 -7.73 -3.78 23.64
C ILE A 412 -8.36 -2.56 22.95
N ILE A 413 -8.09 -1.34 23.44
CA ILE A 413 -8.62 -0.11 22.83
C ILE A 413 -8.10 0.06 21.40
N SER A 414 -6.81 -0.23 21.18
CA SER A 414 -6.18 -0.20 19.85
C SER A 414 -6.85 -1.19 18.90
N LEU A 415 -7.10 -2.43 19.36
CA LEU A 415 -7.79 -3.45 18.57
C LEU A 415 -9.22 -3.00 18.21
N MET A 416 -9.94 -2.36 19.13
CA MET A 416 -11.28 -1.82 18.87
C MET A 416 -11.26 -0.71 17.80
N ILE A 417 -10.34 0.26 17.93
CA ILE A 417 -10.18 1.34 16.94
C ILE A 417 -9.78 0.78 15.58
N LYS A 418 -8.84 -0.18 15.55
CA LYS A 418 -8.40 -0.88 14.33
C LYS A 418 -9.56 -1.61 13.65
N THR A 419 -10.37 -2.32 14.44
CA THR A 419 -11.56 -3.02 13.93
C THR A 419 -12.56 -2.02 13.33
N PHE A 420 -12.80 -0.90 14.00
CA PHE A 420 -13.66 0.16 13.50
C PHE A 420 -13.15 0.76 12.18
N ILE A 421 -11.86 1.09 12.10
CA ILE A 421 -11.22 1.60 10.86
C ILE A 421 -11.30 0.55 9.75
N PHE A 422 -10.99 -0.71 10.04
CA PHE A 422 -11.08 -1.81 9.09
C PHE A 422 -12.49 -1.94 8.50
N VAL A 423 -13.52 -1.95 9.34
CA VAL A 423 -14.93 -2.00 8.90
C VAL A 423 -15.28 -0.78 8.05
N MET A 424 -14.86 0.42 8.44
CA MET A 424 -15.12 1.65 7.68
C MET A 424 -14.48 1.63 6.29
N LEU A 425 -13.24 1.14 6.19
CA LEU A 425 -12.47 1.02 4.94
C LEU A 425 -12.95 -0.13 4.05
N ALA A 426 -13.44 -1.24 4.62
CA ALA A 426 -13.91 -2.41 3.87
C ALA A 426 -15.34 -2.23 3.33
N THR A 427 -16.19 -1.48 4.04
CA THR A 427 -17.59 -1.25 3.67
C THR A 427 -17.82 -0.67 2.25
N PRO A 428 -16.99 0.23 1.66
CA PRO A 428 -17.22 0.68 0.29
C PRO A 428 -17.00 -0.43 -0.75
N PHE A 429 -16.15 -1.41 -0.45
CA PHE A 429 -15.80 -2.50 -1.36
C PHE A 429 -16.76 -3.67 -1.28
N VAL A 430 -17.22 -4.01 -0.07
CA VAL A 430 -18.00 -5.22 0.20
C VAL A 430 -19.47 -4.92 0.52
N GLY A 431 -19.76 -3.71 0.98
CA GLY A 431 -21.08 -3.33 1.53
C GLY A 431 -21.29 -3.82 2.96
N PHE A 432 -22.40 -3.39 3.58
CA PHE A 432 -22.79 -3.83 4.92
C PHE A 432 -23.60 -5.13 4.86
N ASN A 433 -22.94 -6.26 5.11
CA ASN A 433 -23.51 -7.61 4.99
C ASN A 433 -22.86 -8.62 5.95
N ILE A 434 -23.32 -9.86 5.91
CA ILE A 434 -22.79 -10.95 6.75
C ILE A 434 -21.31 -11.25 6.43
N GLN A 435 -20.89 -11.08 5.17
CA GLN A 435 -19.51 -11.29 4.74
C GLN A 435 -18.56 -10.28 5.40
N LEU A 436 -18.97 -9.02 5.52
CA LEU A 436 -18.21 -8.00 6.26
C LEU A 436 -18.06 -8.39 7.74
N LEU A 437 -19.13 -8.90 8.37
CA LEU A 437 -19.07 -9.36 9.76
C LEU A 437 -18.11 -10.56 9.91
N LEU A 438 -18.21 -11.56 9.03
CA LEU A 438 -17.33 -12.73 9.04
C LEU A 438 -15.87 -12.35 8.81
N GLY A 439 -15.58 -11.54 7.79
CA GLY A 439 -14.22 -11.07 7.51
C GLY A 439 -13.65 -10.23 8.65
N THR A 440 -14.47 -9.43 9.32
CA THR A 440 -14.07 -8.68 10.53
C THR A 440 -13.77 -9.61 11.70
N ALA A 441 -14.62 -10.61 11.95
CA ALA A 441 -14.37 -11.59 13.00
C ALA A 441 -13.04 -12.35 12.77
N LEU A 442 -12.79 -12.75 11.52
CA LEU A 442 -11.57 -13.40 11.08
C LEU A 442 -10.34 -12.48 11.19
N PHE A 443 -10.47 -11.19 10.87
CA PHE A 443 -9.43 -10.18 11.05
C PHE A 443 -9.03 -10.01 12.54
N VAL A 444 -10.00 -9.95 13.44
CA VAL A 444 -9.78 -9.72 14.87
C VAL A 444 -9.29 -10.99 15.60
N PHE A 445 -9.64 -12.17 15.09
CA PHE A 445 -9.38 -13.45 15.73
C PHE A 445 -7.91 -13.67 16.14
N PRO A 446 -6.89 -13.42 15.28
CA PRO A 446 -5.51 -13.63 15.66
C PRO A 446 -5.05 -12.79 16.87
N SER A 447 -5.47 -11.53 16.95
CA SER A 447 -5.13 -10.65 18.07
C SER A 447 -5.79 -11.10 19.37
N ILE A 448 -7.08 -11.46 19.33
CA ILE A 448 -7.76 -12.01 20.52
C ILE A 448 -7.09 -13.30 20.99
N ALA A 449 -6.72 -14.19 20.08
CA ALA A 449 -6.06 -15.44 20.40
C ALA A 449 -4.70 -15.22 21.07
N ASN A 450 -3.88 -14.29 20.55
CA ASN A 450 -2.60 -13.89 21.13
C ASN A 450 -2.73 -13.41 22.59
N MET A 451 -3.74 -12.58 22.86
CA MET A 451 -3.99 -12.05 24.20
C MET A 451 -4.51 -13.09 25.21
N THR A 452 -5.11 -14.19 24.74
CA THR A 452 -5.87 -15.11 25.60
C THR A 452 -5.22 -16.48 25.77
N PHE A 453 -5.03 -17.23 24.68
CA PHE A 453 -4.66 -18.66 24.76
C PHE A 453 -3.52 -19.08 23.84
N ALA A 454 -3.15 -18.31 22.81
CA ALA A 454 -2.14 -18.74 21.83
C ALA A 454 -0.79 -19.07 22.47
N LYS A 455 -0.42 -18.38 23.56
CA LYS A 455 0.81 -18.64 24.32
C LYS A 455 0.82 -19.97 25.05
N LYS A 456 -0.36 -20.51 25.39
CA LYS A 456 -0.52 -21.76 26.15
C LYS A 456 -0.54 -22.99 25.24
N LEU A 457 -0.48 -22.82 23.92
CA LEU A 457 -0.54 -23.92 22.97
C LEU A 457 0.77 -24.72 22.95
N PRO A 458 0.71 -26.05 22.73
CA PRO A 458 1.90 -26.89 22.62
C PRO A 458 2.72 -26.49 21.39
N LYS A 459 4.05 -26.44 21.55
CA LYS A 459 4.99 -26.06 20.49
C LYS A 459 5.60 -27.31 19.83
N PHE A 460 5.54 -27.39 18.51
CA PHE A 460 6.08 -28.49 17.71
C PHE A 460 7.33 -28.07 16.93
N PRO A 461 8.40 -28.88 16.92
CA PRO A 461 9.68 -28.54 16.29
C PRO A 461 9.65 -28.45 14.77
N ASN A 462 8.83 -29.25 14.08
CA ASN A 462 8.93 -29.37 12.62
C ASN A 462 8.07 -28.35 11.84
N ILE A 463 7.20 -27.60 12.51
CA ILE A 463 6.22 -26.71 11.85
C ILE A 463 6.87 -25.42 11.31
N HIS A 464 8.01 -25.00 11.89
CA HIS A 464 8.66 -23.74 11.51
C HIS A 464 9.08 -23.67 10.03
N TRP A 465 9.31 -24.82 9.37
CA TRP A 465 9.66 -24.89 7.95
C TRP A 465 8.54 -24.48 7.01
N LEU A 466 7.27 -24.62 7.44
CA LEU A 466 6.10 -24.29 6.62
C LEU A 466 5.74 -22.80 6.68
N ILE A 467 6.30 -22.06 7.63
CA ILE A 467 5.95 -20.66 7.86
C ILE A 467 6.85 -19.79 6.98
N PRO A 468 6.30 -19.04 6.02
CA PRO A 468 7.11 -18.13 5.22
C PRO A 468 7.54 -16.94 6.09
N THR A 469 8.80 -16.50 5.93
CA THR A 469 9.39 -15.43 6.74
C THR A 469 9.98 -14.32 5.87
N GLY A 470 10.03 -13.10 6.41
CA GLY A 470 10.58 -11.93 5.71
C GLY A 470 9.85 -11.65 4.38
N ALA A 471 10.61 -11.29 3.35
CA ALA A 471 10.06 -10.97 2.02
C ALA A 471 9.33 -12.13 1.35
N PHE A 472 9.79 -13.37 1.61
CA PHE A 472 9.13 -14.56 1.08
C PHE A 472 7.68 -14.66 1.54
N LYS A 473 7.37 -14.16 2.74
CA LYS A 473 6.00 -14.10 3.24
C LYS A 473 5.10 -13.24 2.37
N ILE A 474 5.56 -12.07 1.92
CA ILE A 474 4.76 -11.21 1.05
C ILE A 474 4.48 -11.93 -0.28
N VAL A 475 5.51 -12.49 -0.90
CA VAL A 475 5.37 -13.26 -2.16
C VAL A 475 4.41 -14.43 -1.97
N ALA A 476 4.60 -15.23 -0.92
CA ALA A 476 3.75 -16.37 -0.62
C ALA A 476 2.29 -15.94 -0.36
N MET A 477 2.06 -14.86 0.39
CA MET A 477 0.71 -14.39 0.70
C MET A 477 0.02 -13.78 -0.52
N VAL A 478 0.73 -13.05 -1.37
CA VAL A 478 0.18 -12.54 -2.64
C VAL A 478 -0.14 -13.71 -3.57
N PHE A 479 0.79 -14.66 -3.72
CA PHE A 479 0.58 -15.84 -4.55
C PHE A 479 -0.61 -16.67 -4.09
N VAL A 480 -0.67 -17.02 -2.79
CA VAL A 480 -1.80 -17.75 -2.21
C VAL A 480 -3.09 -16.94 -2.33
N GLY A 481 -3.02 -15.62 -2.17
CA GLY A 481 -4.16 -14.73 -2.38
C GLY A 481 -4.71 -14.80 -3.81
N PHE A 482 -3.86 -14.73 -4.83
CA PHE A 482 -4.28 -14.90 -6.22
C PHE A 482 -4.85 -16.30 -6.49
N VAL A 483 -4.22 -17.37 -6.00
CA VAL A 483 -4.73 -18.74 -6.15
C VAL A 483 -6.15 -18.87 -5.57
N PHE A 484 -6.34 -18.41 -4.34
CA PHE A 484 -7.66 -18.47 -3.69
C PHE A 484 -8.66 -17.55 -4.39
N SER A 485 -8.25 -16.37 -4.82
CA SER A 485 -9.15 -15.43 -5.47
C SER A 485 -9.59 -15.91 -6.86
N ASN A 486 -8.67 -16.45 -7.67
CA ASN A 486 -9.00 -17.02 -8.98
C ASN A 486 -9.88 -18.26 -8.83
N TRP A 487 -9.65 -19.08 -7.79
CA TRP A 487 -10.55 -20.18 -7.44
C TRP A 487 -11.96 -19.68 -7.11
N VAL A 488 -12.09 -18.64 -6.29
CA VAL A 488 -13.38 -18.02 -5.93
C VAL A 488 -14.05 -17.39 -7.15
N GLN A 489 -13.30 -16.72 -8.02
CA GLN A 489 -13.80 -16.13 -9.27
C GLN A 489 -14.47 -17.19 -10.14
N GLY A 490 -13.85 -18.37 -10.29
CA GLY A 490 -14.43 -19.48 -11.02
C GLY A 490 -15.71 -20.09 -10.41
N GLN A 491 -16.09 -19.72 -9.18
CA GLN A 491 -17.33 -20.19 -8.53
C GLN A 491 -18.52 -19.23 -8.69
N PHE A 492 -18.30 -17.99 -9.14
CA PHE A 492 -19.33 -16.95 -9.15
C PHE A 492 -19.35 -16.17 -10.47
N SER A 493 -20.49 -16.17 -11.15
CA SER A 493 -20.73 -15.29 -12.31
C SER A 493 -21.08 -13.85 -11.93
N ASN A 494 -21.62 -13.63 -10.72
CA ASN A 494 -22.02 -12.31 -10.23
C ASN A 494 -20.82 -11.58 -9.57
N PRO A 495 -20.35 -10.44 -10.12
CA PRO A 495 -19.21 -9.69 -9.60
C PRO A 495 -19.37 -9.20 -8.16
N GLN A 496 -20.56 -8.76 -7.76
CA GLN A 496 -20.79 -8.32 -6.38
C GLN A 496 -20.68 -9.48 -5.39
N THR A 497 -21.21 -10.65 -5.73
CA THR A 497 -21.16 -11.84 -4.87
C THR A 497 -19.74 -12.36 -4.78
N PHE A 498 -19.02 -12.38 -5.90
CA PHE A 498 -17.61 -12.68 -5.98
C PHE A 498 -16.79 -11.81 -5.01
N LEU A 499 -16.90 -10.47 -5.09
CA LEU A 499 -16.12 -9.56 -4.24
C LEU A 499 -16.41 -9.72 -2.75
N LYS A 500 -17.66 -10.04 -2.39
CA LYS A 500 -18.07 -10.26 -0.99
C LYS A 500 -17.47 -11.53 -0.41
N TRP A 501 -17.48 -12.62 -1.18
CA TRP A 501 -16.92 -13.90 -0.72
C TRP A 501 -15.39 -13.91 -0.80
N SER A 502 -14.79 -13.28 -1.81
CA SER A 502 -13.33 -13.14 -1.90
C SER A 502 -12.77 -12.43 -0.66
N PHE A 503 -13.43 -11.37 -0.19
CA PHE A 503 -13.05 -10.66 1.03
C PHE A 503 -12.96 -11.57 2.28
N VAL A 504 -13.89 -12.52 2.43
CA VAL A 504 -13.86 -13.48 3.55
C VAL A 504 -12.80 -14.54 3.31
N ILE A 505 -12.76 -15.11 2.11
CA ILE A 505 -11.94 -16.26 1.79
C ILE A 505 -10.44 -15.92 1.84
N LEU A 506 -10.07 -14.72 1.42
CA LEU A 506 -8.69 -14.23 1.47
C LEU A 506 -8.13 -14.06 2.89
N THR A 507 -8.98 -14.06 3.93
CA THR A 507 -8.51 -14.04 5.32
C THR A 507 -7.97 -15.39 5.80
N PHE A 508 -8.45 -16.52 5.24
CA PHE A 508 -8.09 -17.86 5.70
C PHE A 508 -6.60 -18.16 5.60
N PRO A 509 -5.89 -17.86 4.49
CA PRO A 509 -4.45 -18.07 4.42
C PRO A 509 -3.69 -17.37 5.55
N GLY A 510 -4.05 -16.12 5.87
CA GLY A 510 -3.40 -15.35 6.94
C GLY A 510 -3.60 -16.00 8.31
N ILE A 511 -4.83 -16.43 8.61
CA ILE A 511 -5.17 -17.12 9.85
C ILE A 511 -4.49 -18.47 9.94
N PHE A 512 -4.45 -19.23 8.85
CA PHE A 512 -3.75 -20.50 8.78
C PHE A 512 -2.28 -20.34 9.19
N PHE A 513 -1.57 -19.37 8.60
CA PHE A 513 -0.19 -19.10 8.99
C PHE A 513 -0.04 -18.53 10.40
N ALA A 514 -1.01 -17.75 10.90
CA ALA A 514 -1.02 -17.30 12.29
C ALA A 514 -1.12 -18.49 13.27
N ILE A 515 -2.04 -19.42 13.02
CA ILE A 515 -2.21 -20.64 13.80
C ILE A 515 -0.94 -21.48 13.77
N LEU A 516 -0.34 -21.69 12.59
CA LEU A 516 0.95 -22.39 12.46
C LEU A 516 2.04 -21.70 13.29
N GLY A 517 2.08 -20.36 13.28
CA GLY A 517 3.00 -19.57 14.10
C GLY A 517 2.82 -19.79 15.60
N TRP A 518 1.58 -19.92 16.07
CA TRP A 518 1.31 -20.18 17.49
C TRP A 518 1.79 -21.54 17.96
N ILE A 519 1.87 -22.53 17.09
CA ILE A 519 2.30 -23.90 17.44
C ILE A 519 3.71 -24.25 16.97
N ALA A 520 4.38 -23.37 16.23
CA ALA A 520 5.76 -23.60 15.79
C ALA A 520 6.77 -23.34 16.92
N LYS A 521 7.70 -24.27 17.12
CA LYS A 521 8.91 -24.06 17.93
C LYS A 521 10.01 -23.50 17.03
N ALA A 522 10.68 -22.44 17.49
CA ALA A 522 11.81 -21.85 16.77
C ALA A 522 12.97 -22.85 16.62
N PRO A 523 13.68 -22.87 15.48
CA PRO A 523 14.83 -23.74 15.28
C PRO A 523 16.02 -23.36 16.17
N GLU A 524 16.71 -24.35 16.70
CA GLU A 524 17.89 -24.15 17.57
C GLU A 524 19.09 -23.60 16.78
N LYS A 525 19.33 -24.09 15.55
CA LYS A 525 20.36 -23.59 14.64
C LYS A 525 19.72 -23.12 13.33
N SER A 526 20.11 -21.94 12.84
CA SER A 526 19.64 -21.47 11.54
C SER A 526 20.34 -22.27 10.43
N TRP A 527 19.60 -22.64 9.38
CA TRP A 527 20.18 -23.28 8.20
C TRP A 527 21.12 -22.33 7.42
N ARG A 528 21.10 -21.02 7.74
CA ARG A 528 22.02 -20.01 7.20
C ARG A 528 23.40 -20.06 7.85
N ALA A 529 23.59 -20.82 8.92
CA ALA A 529 24.89 -20.92 9.58
C ALA A 529 25.93 -21.70 8.76
N ASP A 530 25.50 -22.58 7.87
CA ASP A 530 26.40 -23.37 7.03
C ASP A 530 26.63 -22.67 5.68
N LYS A 531 27.85 -22.75 5.14
CA LYS A 531 28.25 -22.08 3.88
C LYS A 531 27.35 -22.41 2.69
N ASN A 532 26.94 -23.68 2.55
CA ASN A 532 26.02 -24.10 1.50
C ASN A 532 24.62 -23.50 1.70
N GLY A 533 24.18 -23.38 2.95
CA GLY A 533 22.93 -22.72 3.31
C GLY A 533 22.96 -21.22 2.99
N GLN A 534 24.07 -20.54 3.21
CA GLN A 534 24.23 -19.13 2.83
C GLN A 534 24.12 -18.92 1.31
N ILE A 535 24.76 -19.78 0.52
CA ILE A 535 24.69 -19.70 -0.95
C ILE A 535 23.25 -19.95 -1.41
N ALA A 536 22.60 -20.99 -0.88
CA ALA A 536 21.20 -21.28 -1.16
C ALA A 536 20.29 -20.10 -0.77
N TYR A 537 20.54 -19.47 0.38
CA TYR A 537 19.80 -18.30 0.84
C TYR A 537 19.93 -17.11 -0.12
N ARG A 538 21.13 -16.83 -0.64
CA ARG A 538 21.34 -15.74 -1.61
C ARG A 538 20.66 -16.02 -2.94
N ILE A 539 20.83 -17.23 -3.49
CA ILE A 539 20.20 -17.62 -4.76
C ILE A 539 18.67 -17.56 -4.63
N LEU A 540 18.12 -18.17 -3.57
CA LEU A 540 16.69 -18.15 -3.30
C LEU A 540 16.19 -16.71 -3.08
N GLY A 541 16.97 -15.87 -2.39
CA GLY A 541 16.68 -14.45 -2.20
C GLY A 541 16.54 -13.70 -3.52
N VAL A 542 17.43 -13.94 -4.49
CA VAL A 542 17.33 -13.34 -5.84
C VAL A 542 16.08 -13.84 -6.57
N VAL A 543 15.80 -15.14 -6.51
CA VAL A 543 14.58 -15.71 -7.14
C VAL A 543 13.32 -15.08 -6.54
N ILE A 544 13.24 -15.00 -5.21
CA ILE A 544 12.12 -14.36 -4.51
C ILE A 544 12.01 -12.89 -4.91
N PHE A 545 13.13 -12.17 -4.98
CA PHE A 545 13.12 -10.76 -5.40
C PHE A 545 12.57 -10.60 -6.83
N LEU A 546 12.97 -11.47 -7.77
CA LEU A 546 12.42 -11.46 -9.12
C LEU A 546 10.90 -11.72 -9.12
N LEU A 547 10.41 -12.63 -8.27
CA LEU A 547 8.97 -12.85 -8.11
C LEU A 547 8.27 -11.62 -7.54
N VAL A 548 8.85 -10.92 -6.56
CA VAL A 548 8.31 -9.64 -6.07
C VAL A 548 8.23 -8.64 -7.21
N VAL A 549 9.27 -8.51 -8.05
CA VAL A 549 9.25 -7.60 -9.20
C VAL A 549 8.10 -7.93 -10.16
N GLN A 550 7.83 -9.21 -10.42
CA GLN A 550 6.72 -9.61 -11.28
C GLN A 550 5.35 -9.29 -10.65
N ILE A 551 5.20 -9.50 -9.35
CA ILE A 551 4.00 -9.08 -8.60
C ILE A 551 3.77 -7.57 -8.72
N VAL A 552 4.83 -6.76 -8.54
CA VAL A 552 4.73 -5.31 -8.66
C VAL A 552 4.38 -4.87 -10.08
N ARG A 553 4.85 -5.61 -11.10
CA ARG A 553 4.47 -5.36 -12.50
C ARG A 553 3.03 -5.78 -12.84
N GLY A 554 2.29 -6.38 -11.92
CA GLY A 554 0.94 -6.87 -12.15
C GLY A 554 0.88 -8.18 -12.94
N VAL A 555 1.98 -8.94 -12.98
CA VAL A 555 1.97 -10.27 -13.61
C VAL A 555 1.28 -11.26 -12.68
N ASP A 556 0.21 -11.91 -13.16
CA ASP A 556 -0.41 -13.01 -12.45
C ASP A 556 0.50 -14.24 -12.47
N LEU A 557 1.17 -14.49 -11.34
CA LEU A 557 2.05 -15.64 -11.15
C LEU A 557 1.30 -16.98 -11.21
N THR A 558 -0.02 -16.99 -11.03
CA THR A 558 -0.83 -18.22 -11.07
C THR A 558 -1.08 -18.68 -12.50
N SER A 559 -0.99 -17.80 -13.49
CA SER A 559 -1.06 -18.17 -14.91
C SER A 559 0.08 -19.11 -15.38
N TRP A 560 1.10 -19.31 -14.54
CA TRP A 560 2.20 -20.23 -14.79
C TRP A 560 1.95 -21.65 -14.26
N LEU A 561 0.88 -21.84 -13.48
CA LEU A 561 0.36 -23.14 -13.05
C LEU A 561 -0.72 -23.61 -14.02
#